data_AF-A0A7K1L5A4-F1
#
_entry.id   AF-A0A7K1L5A4-F1
#
_cell.length_a   1.000
_cell.length_b   1.000
_cell.length_c   1.000
_cell.angle_alpha   90.00
_cell.angle_beta   90.00
_cell.angle_gamma   90.00
#
_symmetry.space_group_name_H-M   'P 1'
#
loop_
_entity.id
_entity.type
_entity.pdbx_description
1 polymer ?
#
loop_
_entity_poly.entity_id
_entity_poly.type
_entity_poly.pdbx_seq_one_letter_code
_entity_poly.pdbx_strand_id
1 'polypeptide(L)'
;MGGKRGPWYRVRYRDADGTVRTSPDKYRTKTGAPQAAEDMDSAGRRGQFIDPNDSRTLLAEWADQWRRSHRVAPSTQAKYDHYLDYHILPAFSETSLEEIRRLAVNRWANELAERYASSTVSGIVTLLSVVLTAAVDERMLARNPVQGLRIPRTTTSANAPRRRARPVPSSTQAHQITERIRRTGGRNAQVMAITAAWTGLRWGELAGLDRVNCHTGEGYLLIGPDVGSLHEVAGKLWLGPPKSEAAVRRIDLPPFLVQLLEEVIVGHDHDQLFIGRAGEWLRRSNFARRIWRPACDGEPSPDPARRGLTRAPPPPQDRPGRVGRPRSTQTGADGPPDERHPGRLQPCHRRHAPPSDRPAPTPLDQPEPPNPRGPPVTSGWGSGREQVLPVDHYLRSGSPRRPGEHGAPDSVPNCTKPKKPKPPPVG
;
A
#
# COMPACT_ATOMS: atom_id res chain seq x y z
N MET A 1 20.97 -46.21 27.26
CA MET A 1 22.16 -45.35 27.12
C MET A 1 21.72 -43.89 27.18
N GLY A 2 21.88 -43.21 28.32
CA GLY A 2 21.63 -41.77 28.44
C GLY A 2 22.91 -41.01 28.16
N GLY A 3 23.12 -40.54 26.92
CA GLY A 3 24.28 -39.73 26.58
C GLY A 3 24.24 -38.39 27.31
N LYS A 4 25.20 -38.14 28.22
CA LYS A 4 25.38 -36.85 28.88
C LYS A 4 25.59 -35.77 27.81
N ARG A 5 24.61 -34.88 27.62
CA ARG A 5 24.75 -33.71 26.74
C ARG A 5 25.73 -32.73 27.43
N GLY A 6 26.86 -32.44 26.79
CA GLY A 6 27.85 -31.46 27.27
C GLY A 6 27.28 -30.03 27.40
N PRO A 7 27.99 -29.11 28.10
CA PRO A 7 27.53 -27.74 28.31
C PRO A 7 27.45 -26.97 26.98
N TRP A 8 26.48 -26.06 26.89
CA TRP A 8 26.35 -25.13 25.76
C TRP A 8 26.69 -23.72 26.22
N TYR A 9 27.31 -22.96 25.32
CA TYR A 9 27.75 -21.60 25.56
C TYR A 9 26.98 -20.62 24.69
N ARG A 10 26.67 -19.44 25.22
CA ARG A 10 26.16 -18.30 24.43
C ARG A 10 27.00 -17.04 24.69
N VAL A 11 27.01 -16.17 23.68
CA VAL A 11 27.70 -14.89 23.72
C VAL A 11 26.75 -13.82 24.24
N ARG A 12 27.18 -13.00 25.21
CA ARG A 12 26.50 -11.76 25.59
C ARG A 12 27.27 -10.57 25.08
N TYR A 13 26.64 -9.72 24.28
CA TYR A 13 27.24 -8.52 23.72
C TYR A 13 26.38 -7.30 24.05
N ARG A 14 26.95 -6.12 23.90
CA ARG A 14 26.21 -4.85 23.99
C ARG A 14 25.81 -4.43 22.59
N ASP A 15 24.56 -4.08 22.44
CA ASP A 15 24.02 -3.51 21.21
C ASP A 15 24.34 -2.00 21.13
N ALA A 16 24.12 -1.36 19.99
CA ALA A 16 24.46 0.03 19.70
C ALA A 16 23.78 1.04 20.64
N ASP A 17 22.64 0.67 21.21
CA ASP A 17 21.89 1.43 22.22
C ASP A 17 22.43 1.23 23.66
N GLY A 18 23.42 0.34 23.84
CA GLY A 18 24.01 -0.02 25.12
C GLY A 18 23.31 -1.19 25.84
N THR A 19 22.25 -1.75 25.26
CA THR A 19 21.50 -2.88 25.82
C THR A 19 22.33 -4.16 25.74
N VAL A 20 22.37 -4.94 26.83
CA VAL A 20 23.08 -6.22 26.83
C VAL A 20 22.16 -7.30 26.25
N ARG A 21 22.49 -7.81 25.07
CA ARG A 21 21.75 -8.87 24.37
C ARG A 21 22.52 -10.18 24.42
N THR A 22 21.81 -11.28 24.23
CA THR A 22 22.39 -12.63 24.18
C THR A 22 22.21 -13.16 22.76
N SER A 23 23.29 -13.72 22.19
CA SER A 23 23.23 -14.32 20.87
C SER A 23 22.23 -15.48 20.86
N PRO A 24 21.44 -15.62 19.78
CA PRO A 24 20.53 -16.73 19.62
C PRO A 24 21.26 -18.07 19.43
N ASP A 25 22.52 -18.05 18.97
CA ASP A 25 23.31 -19.25 18.70
C ASP A 25 23.90 -19.89 19.95
N LYS A 26 23.91 -21.22 19.95
CA LYS A 26 24.49 -22.05 21.01
C LYS A 26 25.74 -22.75 20.50
N TYR A 27 26.84 -22.56 21.21
CA TYR A 27 28.12 -23.17 20.88
C TYR A 27 28.39 -24.37 21.80
N ARG A 28 28.83 -25.49 21.22
CA ARG A 28 29.19 -26.70 22.00
C ARG A 28 30.59 -26.64 22.59
N THR A 29 31.46 -25.86 21.96
CA THR A 29 32.87 -25.80 22.31
C THR A 29 33.14 -24.59 23.20
N LYS A 30 34.06 -24.77 24.15
CA LYS A 30 34.54 -23.70 25.03
C LYS A 30 35.25 -22.59 24.24
N THR A 31 35.73 -22.88 23.02
CA THR A 31 36.40 -21.94 22.12
C THR A 31 35.48 -21.28 21.09
N GLY A 32 34.33 -21.89 20.76
CA GLY A 32 33.44 -21.37 19.71
C GLY A 32 32.70 -20.09 20.11
N ALA A 33 32.26 -19.99 21.36
CA ALA A 33 31.62 -18.77 21.87
C ALA A 33 32.60 -17.58 21.95
N PRO A 34 33.84 -17.73 22.46
CA PRO A 34 34.85 -16.65 22.39
C PRO A 34 35.16 -16.19 20.96
N GLN A 35 35.34 -17.11 20.00
CA GLN A 35 35.62 -16.71 18.62
C GLN A 35 34.46 -15.90 18.01
N ALA A 36 33.22 -16.36 18.23
CA ALA A 36 32.05 -15.64 17.78
C ALA A 36 31.93 -14.25 18.43
N ALA A 37 32.30 -14.12 19.71
CA ALA A 37 32.37 -12.82 20.38
C ALA A 37 33.39 -11.88 19.71
N GLU A 38 34.59 -12.37 19.44
CA GLU A 38 35.64 -11.58 18.76
C GLU A 38 35.20 -11.14 17.34
N ASP A 39 34.51 -12.02 16.62
CA ASP A 39 33.97 -11.71 15.28
C ASP A 39 32.89 -10.62 15.35
N MET A 40 31.99 -10.70 16.35
CA MET A 40 30.96 -9.69 16.61
C MET A 40 31.59 -8.33 16.96
N ASP A 41 32.62 -8.32 17.82
CA ASP A 41 33.35 -7.09 18.19
C ASP A 41 34.10 -6.49 17.00
N SER A 42 34.70 -7.35 16.18
CA SER A 42 35.39 -6.96 14.95
C SER A 42 34.42 -6.31 13.96
N ALA A 43 33.21 -6.87 13.80
CA ALA A 43 32.15 -6.28 13.00
C ALA A 43 31.64 -4.96 13.60
N GLY A 44 31.52 -4.88 14.94
CA GLY A 44 31.12 -3.67 15.66
C GLY A 44 32.08 -2.51 15.41
N ARG A 45 33.39 -2.77 15.53
CA ARG A 45 34.45 -1.79 15.23
C ARG A 45 34.44 -1.30 13.79
N ARG A 46 34.02 -2.13 12.84
CA ARG A 46 33.87 -1.75 11.41
C ARG A 46 32.55 -1.04 11.11
N GLY A 47 31.64 -0.90 12.08
CA GLY A 47 30.30 -0.37 11.85
C GLY A 47 29.43 -1.27 10.97
N GLN A 48 29.76 -2.57 10.88
CA GLN A 48 29.10 -3.58 10.05
C GLN A 48 28.37 -4.63 10.90
N PHE A 49 28.31 -4.43 12.21
CA PHE A 49 27.60 -5.32 13.11
C PHE A 49 26.11 -5.25 12.85
N ILE A 50 25.52 -6.43 12.71
CA ILE A 50 24.08 -6.66 12.63
C ILE A 50 23.76 -7.61 13.76
N ASP A 51 22.79 -7.22 14.57
CA ASP A 51 22.33 -8.07 15.66
C ASP A 51 21.70 -9.36 15.08
N PRO A 52 22.21 -10.55 15.44
CA PRO A 52 21.66 -11.81 14.95
C PRO A 52 20.22 -12.09 15.38
N ASN A 53 19.74 -11.47 16.46
CA ASN A 53 18.33 -11.53 16.85
C ASN A 53 17.48 -10.68 15.91
N ASP A 54 17.96 -9.50 15.50
CA ASP A 54 17.21 -8.61 14.61
C ASP A 54 17.17 -9.17 13.19
N SER A 55 18.27 -9.74 12.70
CA SER A 55 18.30 -10.42 11.39
C SER A 55 17.40 -11.66 11.34
N ARG A 56 17.14 -12.28 12.49
CA ARG A 56 16.23 -13.44 12.64
C ARG A 56 14.76 -13.07 12.85
N THR A 57 14.44 -11.78 12.97
CA THR A 57 13.06 -11.30 13.01
C THR A 57 12.30 -11.82 11.79
N LEU A 58 11.08 -12.29 12.00
CA LEU A 58 10.23 -12.77 10.92
C LEU A 58 9.78 -11.60 10.03
N LEU A 59 9.64 -11.82 8.72
CA LEU A 59 9.14 -10.77 7.83
C LEU A 59 7.76 -10.27 8.25
N ALA A 60 6.89 -11.13 8.79
CA ALA A 60 5.58 -10.73 9.28
C ALA A 60 5.67 -9.69 10.41
N GLU A 61 6.56 -9.94 11.39
CA GLU A 61 6.77 -9.05 12.53
C GLU A 61 7.37 -7.72 12.09
N TRP A 62 8.36 -7.76 11.19
CA TRP A 62 8.96 -6.56 10.63
C TRP A 62 7.95 -5.76 9.79
N ALA A 63 7.18 -6.42 8.94
CA ALA A 63 6.20 -5.76 8.06
C ALA A 63 5.09 -5.06 8.86
N ASP A 64 4.67 -5.62 10.00
CA ASP A 64 3.70 -4.98 10.90
C ASP A 64 4.28 -3.72 11.57
N GLN A 65 5.53 -3.78 12.04
CA GLN A 65 6.24 -2.62 12.58
C GLN A 65 6.41 -1.52 11.51
N TRP A 66 6.90 -1.90 10.33
CA TRP A 66 7.08 -1.00 9.19
C TRP A 66 5.76 -0.35 8.77
N ARG A 67 4.65 -1.11 8.73
CA ARG A 67 3.32 -0.59 8.36
C ARG A 67 2.85 0.52 9.31
N ARG A 68 3.19 0.44 10.60
CA ARG A 68 2.80 1.44 11.61
C ARG A 68 3.60 2.74 11.52
N SER A 69 4.87 2.64 11.13
CA SER A 69 5.76 3.80 11.01
C SER A 69 5.72 4.46 9.63
N HIS A 70 5.39 3.71 8.57
CA HIS A 70 5.41 4.22 7.20
C HIS A 70 4.18 5.08 6.89
N ARG A 71 4.40 6.37 6.60
CA ARG A 71 3.33 7.32 6.26
C ARG A 71 3.34 7.63 4.77
N VAL A 72 2.26 7.26 4.09
CA VAL A 72 2.01 7.56 2.68
C VAL A 72 0.56 7.99 2.48
N ALA A 73 0.25 8.53 1.30
CA ALA A 73 -1.14 8.86 0.94
C ALA A 73 -2.05 7.63 1.09
N PRO A 74 -3.33 7.78 1.50
CA PRO A 74 -4.24 6.66 1.76
C PRO A 74 -4.36 5.66 0.62
N SER A 75 -4.36 6.13 -0.64
CA SER A 75 -4.41 5.27 -1.82
C SER A 75 -3.17 4.40 -1.98
N THR A 76 -1.99 4.92 -1.64
CA THR A 76 -0.73 4.17 -1.62
C THR A 76 -0.74 3.18 -0.46
N GLN A 77 -1.20 3.58 0.72
CA GLN A 77 -1.29 2.68 1.88
C GLN A 77 -2.19 1.49 1.58
N ALA A 78 -3.40 1.71 1.09
CA ALA A 78 -4.32 0.62 0.73
C ALA A 78 -3.73 -0.33 -0.33
N LYS A 79 -2.92 0.20 -1.26
CA LYS A 79 -2.20 -0.61 -2.24
C LYS A 79 -1.09 -1.43 -1.58
N TYR A 80 -0.36 -0.85 -0.63
CA TYR A 80 0.68 -1.54 0.12
C TYR A 80 0.10 -2.65 0.98
N ASP A 81 -0.97 -2.37 1.73
CA ASP A 81 -1.68 -3.36 2.53
C ASP A 81 -2.16 -4.52 1.65
N HIS A 82 -2.76 -4.22 0.49
CA HIS A 82 -3.18 -5.26 -0.45
C HIS A 82 -2.01 -6.14 -0.92
N TYR A 83 -0.87 -5.56 -1.28
CA TYR A 83 0.29 -6.35 -1.70
C TYR A 83 0.94 -7.13 -0.56
N LEU A 84 0.96 -6.57 0.65
CA LEU A 84 1.45 -7.26 1.84
C LEU A 84 0.57 -8.46 2.16
N ASP A 85 -0.73 -8.23 2.35
CA ASP A 85 -1.66 -9.22 2.89
C ASP A 85 -1.96 -10.36 1.90
N TYR A 86 -2.05 -10.06 0.60
CA TYR A 86 -2.45 -11.04 -0.41
C TYR A 86 -1.29 -11.67 -1.19
N HIS A 87 -0.07 -11.12 -1.11
CA HIS A 87 1.05 -11.61 -1.90
C HIS A 87 2.33 -11.85 -1.09
N ILE A 88 2.82 -10.84 -0.35
CA ILE A 88 4.13 -10.92 0.31
C ILE A 88 4.06 -11.81 1.56
N LEU A 89 3.12 -11.53 2.48
CA LEU A 89 2.99 -12.28 3.73
C LEU A 89 2.61 -13.75 3.50
N PRO A 90 1.72 -14.10 2.55
CA PRO A 90 1.47 -15.50 2.22
C PRO A 90 2.72 -16.27 1.74
N ALA A 91 3.73 -15.58 1.19
CA ALA A 91 4.93 -16.21 0.68
C ALA A 91 6.09 -16.26 1.70
N PHE A 92 6.20 -15.25 2.57
CA PHE A 92 7.41 -15.05 3.37
C PHE A 92 7.14 -14.71 4.85
N SER A 93 5.90 -14.80 5.34
CA SER A 93 5.54 -14.42 6.73
C SER A 93 6.39 -15.10 7.79
N GLU A 94 6.63 -16.42 7.64
CA GLU A 94 7.43 -17.24 8.55
C GLU A 94 8.93 -17.29 8.19
N THR A 95 9.35 -16.51 7.19
CA THR A 95 10.77 -16.43 6.79
C THR A 95 11.44 -15.31 7.58
N SER A 96 12.56 -15.62 8.23
CA SER A 96 13.39 -14.59 8.86
C SER A 96 14.01 -13.65 7.82
N LEU A 97 14.29 -12.40 8.19
CA LEU A 97 14.87 -11.41 7.27
C LEU A 97 16.16 -11.92 6.62
N GLU A 98 17.04 -12.57 7.39
CA GLU A 98 18.31 -13.13 6.90
C GLU A 98 18.17 -14.30 5.92
N GLU A 99 17.07 -15.03 5.98
CA GLU A 99 16.79 -16.18 5.11
C GLU A 99 16.19 -15.80 3.75
N ILE A 100 15.74 -14.55 3.58
CA ILE A 100 15.18 -14.07 2.31
C ILE A 100 16.28 -13.98 1.25
N ARG A 101 16.40 -15.02 0.43
CA ARG A 101 17.38 -15.09 -0.65
C ARG A 101 16.83 -14.56 -1.97
N ARG A 102 17.69 -13.87 -2.72
CA ARG A 102 17.37 -13.36 -4.07
C ARG A 102 16.80 -14.43 -5.02
N LEU A 103 17.34 -15.66 -4.95
CA LEU A 103 16.86 -16.78 -5.77
C LEU A 103 15.41 -17.17 -5.43
N ALA A 104 15.05 -17.18 -4.14
CA ALA A 104 13.69 -17.48 -3.70
C ALA A 104 12.72 -16.40 -4.18
N VAL A 105 13.09 -15.12 -4.07
CA VAL A 105 12.28 -14.00 -4.56
C VAL A 105 12.12 -14.04 -6.09
N ASN A 106 13.17 -14.39 -6.85
CA ASN A 106 13.08 -14.57 -8.30
C ASN A 106 12.10 -15.68 -8.69
N ARG A 107 12.17 -16.84 -8.02
CA ARG A 107 11.26 -17.96 -8.26
C ARG A 107 9.81 -17.53 -8.00
N TRP A 108 9.57 -16.93 -6.84
CA TRP A 108 8.26 -16.42 -6.46
C TRP A 108 7.74 -15.35 -7.46
N ALA A 109 8.61 -14.46 -7.93
CA ALA A 109 8.22 -13.46 -8.95
C ALA A 109 7.82 -14.11 -10.28
N ASN A 110 8.44 -15.24 -10.68
CA ASN A 110 8.02 -16.01 -11.85
C ASN A 110 6.64 -16.64 -11.64
N GLU A 111 6.37 -17.24 -10.47
CA GLU A 111 5.05 -17.81 -10.11
C GLU A 111 3.93 -16.75 -10.08
N LEU A 112 4.27 -15.51 -9.69
CA LEU A 112 3.34 -14.38 -9.82
C LEU A 112 3.12 -13.99 -11.28
N ALA A 113 4.17 -14.05 -12.11
CA ALA A 113 4.10 -13.68 -13.53
C ALA A 113 3.28 -14.65 -14.40
N GLU A 114 3.00 -15.85 -13.90
CA GLU A 114 2.06 -16.79 -14.51
C GLU A 114 0.59 -16.35 -14.36
N ARG A 115 0.28 -15.56 -13.31
CA ARG A 115 -1.10 -15.22 -12.92
C ARG A 115 -1.44 -13.74 -13.07
N TYR A 116 -0.45 -12.86 -12.96
CA TYR A 116 -0.64 -11.41 -12.92
C TYR A 116 0.11 -10.71 -14.04
N ALA A 117 -0.34 -9.51 -14.42
CA ALA A 117 0.36 -8.67 -15.38
C ALA A 117 1.73 -8.19 -14.85
N SER A 118 2.70 -7.94 -15.74
CA SER A 118 4.07 -7.56 -15.35
C SER A 118 4.12 -6.30 -14.48
N SER A 119 3.22 -5.34 -14.68
CA SER A 119 3.12 -4.14 -13.85
C SER A 119 2.69 -4.44 -12.41
N THR A 120 1.82 -5.44 -12.23
CA THR A 120 1.36 -5.88 -10.92
C THR A 120 2.48 -6.61 -10.19
N VAL A 121 3.13 -7.58 -10.84
CA VAL A 121 4.30 -8.29 -10.30
C VAL A 121 5.40 -7.31 -9.92
N SER A 122 5.71 -6.36 -10.81
CA SER A 122 6.69 -5.31 -10.52
C SER A 122 6.30 -4.50 -9.28
N GLY A 123 5.04 -4.12 -9.13
CA GLY A 123 4.58 -3.37 -7.96
C GLY A 123 4.73 -4.16 -6.66
N ILE A 124 4.41 -5.46 -6.69
CA ILE A 124 4.54 -6.37 -5.54
C ILE A 124 6.01 -6.50 -5.12
N VAL A 125 6.90 -6.81 -6.07
CA VAL A 125 8.34 -6.97 -5.80
C VAL A 125 8.99 -5.65 -5.39
N THR A 126 8.57 -4.52 -5.97
CA THR A 126 9.03 -3.19 -5.54
C THR A 126 8.64 -2.91 -4.09
N LEU A 127 7.43 -3.27 -3.66
CA LEU A 127 7.05 -3.10 -2.26
C LEU A 127 7.91 -3.95 -1.33
N LEU A 128 8.14 -5.23 -1.67
CA LEU A 128 9.04 -6.07 -0.89
C LEU A 128 10.44 -5.44 -0.80
N SER A 129 10.94 -4.88 -1.90
CA SER A 129 12.21 -4.14 -1.88
C SER A 129 12.16 -2.93 -0.94
N VAL A 130 11.08 -2.16 -0.92
CA VAL A 130 10.94 -1.00 -0.02
C VAL A 130 10.96 -1.45 1.45
N VAL A 131 10.20 -2.51 1.79
CA VAL A 131 10.15 -3.06 3.15
C VAL A 131 11.52 -3.57 3.61
N LEU A 132 12.25 -4.27 2.75
CA LEU A 132 13.59 -4.78 3.06
C LEU A 132 14.66 -3.70 3.08
N THR A 133 14.51 -2.62 2.29
CA THR A 133 15.39 -1.45 2.40
C THR A 133 15.24 -0.78 3.76
N ALA A 134 14.02 -0.62 4.27
CA ALA A 134 13.82 -0.09 5.61
C ALA A 134 14.48 -0.97 6.69
N ALA A 135 14.49 -2.30 6.53
CA ALA A 135 15.22 -3.20 7.44
C ALA A 135 16.75 -3.03 7.35
N VAL A 136 17.28 -2.66 6.18
CA VAL A 136 18.70 -2.30 6.02
C VAL A 136 19.00 -0.98 6.73
N ASP A 137 18.12 0.00 6.61
CA ASP A 137 18.26 1.29 7.27
C ASP A 137 18.27 1.15 8.80
N GLU A 138 17.45 0.25 9.34
CA GLU A 138 17.43 -0.13 10.77
C GLU A 138 18.54 -1.14 11.17
N ARG A 139 19.49 -1.44 10.27
CA ARG A 139 20.61 -2.37 10.50
C ARG A 139 20.21 -3.80 10.89
N MET A 140 19.01 -4.23 10.54
CA MET A 140 18.57 -5.63 10.67
C MET A 140 19.11 -6.50 9.52
N LEU A 141 19.47 -5.86 8.39
CA LEU A 141 20.04 -6.51 7.22
C LEU A 141 21.27 -5.76 6.70
N ALA A 142 22.26 -6.50 6.20
CA ALA A 142 23.47 -5.90 5.61
C ALA A 142 23.19 -5.28 4.23
N ARG A 143 22.29 -5.91 3.49
CA ARG A 143 21.95 -5.55 2.12
C ARG A 143 20.56 -6.03 1.78
N ASN A 144 19.90 -5.31 0.87
CA ASN A 144 18.61 -5.71 0.37
C ASN A 144 18.78 -6.78 -0.74
N PRO A 145 18.31 -8.03 -0.55
CA PRO A 145 18.46 -9.10 -1.54
C PRO A 145 17.68 -8.85 -2.85
N VAL A 146 16.65 -8.00 -2.79
CA VAL A 146 15.72 -7.68 -3.88
C VAL A 146 16.16 -6.43 -4.67
N GLN A 147 17.17 -5.70 -4.19
CA GLN A 147 17.65 -4.50 -4.88
C GLN A 147 18.11 -4.83 -6.31
N GLY A 148 17.59 -4.07 -7.28
CA GLY A 148 17.92 -4.26 -8.69
C GLY A 148 17.48 -5.61 -9.26
N LEU A 149 16.49 -6.28 -8.65
CA LEU A 149 15.93 -7.52 -9.21
C LEU A 149 15.24 -7.22 -10.55
N ARG A 150 15.59 -7.97 -11.59
CA ARG A 150 14.92 -7.88 -12.89
C ARG A 150 13.59 -8.59 -12.80
N ILE A 151 12.50 -7.85 -12.97
CA ILE A 151 11.16 -8.41 -12.92
C ILE A 151 10.90 -9.27 -14.17
N PRO A 152 10.43 -10.52 -13.99
CA PRO A 152 10.09 -11.39 -15.11
C PRO A 152 9.04 -10.75 -16.03
N ARG A 153 9.19 -10.97 -17.33
CA ARG A 153 8.12 -10.69 -18.29
C ARG A 153 7.08 -11.78 -18.13
N THR A 154 5.81 -11.41 -18.05
CA THR A 154 4.73 -12.40 -18.01
C THR A 154 4.63 -13.11 -19.34
N THR A 155 4.05 -14.31 -19.39
CA THR A 155 3.82 -15.05 -20.65
C THR A 155 2.99 -14.23 -21.64
N THR A 156 1.98 -13.47 -21.15
CA THR A 156 1.24 -12.49 -21.96
C THR A 156 2.13 -11.36 -22.47
N SER A 157 3.12 -10.93 -21.70
CA SER A 157 4.07 -9.88 -22.09
C SER A 157 5.22 -10.39 -22.96
N ALA A 158 5.57 -11.67 -22.92
CA ALA A 158 6.69 -12.24 -23.68
C ALA A 158 6.46 -12.05 -25.20
N ASN A 159 5.20 -12.19 -25.64
CA ASN A 159 4.77 -12.00 -27.02
C ASN A 159 4.04 -10.66 -27.26
N ALA A 160 3.81 -9.84 -26.22
CA ALA A 160 3.23 -8.52 -26.41
C ALA A 160 4.28 -7.55 -26.99
N PRO A 161 3.97 -6.83 -28.09
CA PRO A 161 4.87 -5.83 -28.63
C PRO A 161 5.27 -4.83 -27.55
N ARG A 162 6.54 -4.40 -27.55
CA ARG A 162 7.10 -3.34 -26.66
C ARG A 162 6.03 -2.28 -26.45
N ARG A 163 5.59 -2.09 -25.20
CA ARG A 163 4.58 -1.12 -24.72
C ARG A 163 4.26 -0.10 -25.81
N ARG A 164 3.35 -0.48 -26.74
CA ARG A 164 2.99 0.43 -27.85
C ARG A 164 2.51 1.70 -27.17
N ALA A 165 2.91 2.86 -27.70
CA ALA A 165 2.31 4.12 -27.28
C ALA A 165 0.79 3.90 -27.22
N ARG A 166 0.16 4.21 -26.08
CA ARG A 166 -1.29 4.04 -25.98
C ARG A 166 -1.88 4.86 -27.12
N PRO A 167 -2.69 4.24 -28.00
CA PRO A 167 -3.24 4.96 -29.14
C PRO A 167 -4.02 6.17 -28.61
N VAL A 168 -3.72 7.34 -29.16
CA VAL A 168 -4.45 8.57 -28.88
C VAL A 168 -5.59 8.64 -29.89
N PRO A 169 -6.85 8.80 -29.47
CA PRO A 169 -7.96 8.88 -30.41
C PRO A 169 -7.84 10.16 -31.26
N SER A 170 -8.22 10.08 -32.54
CA SER A 170 -8.48 11.26 -33.35
C SER A 170 -9.69 12.04 -32.81
N SER A 171 -9.86 13.29 -33.22
CA SER A 171 -11.05 14.09 -32.87
C SER A 171 -12.35 13.39 -33.25
N THR A 172 -12.40 12.77 -34.44
CA THR A 172 -13.56 11.97 -34.90
C THR A 172 -13.81 10.77 -34.01
N GLN A 173 -12.76 10.03 -33.61
CA GLN A 173 -12.90 8.90 -32.70
C GLN A 173 -13.36 9.34 -31.31
N ALA A 174 -12.83 10.44 -30.78
CA ALA A 174 -13.28 11.01 -29.52
C ALA A 174 -14.76 11.38 -29.57
N HIS A 175 -15.21 12.04 -30.65
CA HIS A 175 -16.61 12.38 -30.87
C HIS A 175 -17.52 11.13 -30.97
N GLN A 176 -17.09 10.10 -31.69
CA GLN A 176 -17.83 8.83 -31.76
C GLN A 176 -17.97 8.15 -30.39
N ILE A 177 -16.90 8.19 -29.58
CA ILE A 177 -16.92 7.64 -28.22
C ILE A 177 -17.90 8.43 -27.34
N THR A 178 -17.91 9.77 -27.40
CA THR A 178 -18.83 10.57 -26.58
C THR A 178 -20.30 10.35 -26.99
N GLU A 179 -20.60 10.18 -28.28
CA GLU A 179 -21.95 9.81 -28.73
C GLU A 179 -22.38 8.41 -28.26
N ARG A 180 -21.44 7.45 -28.18
CA ARG A 180 -21.74 6.13 -27.59
C ARG A 180 -21.97 6.23 -26.08
N ILE A 181 -21.18 7.04 -25.38
CA ILE A 181 -21.37 7.33 -23.95
C ILE A 181 -22.76 7.93 -23.71
N ARG A 182 -23.23 8.83 -24.58
CA ARG A 182 -24.59 9.40 -24.47
C ARG A 182 -25.66 8.31 -24.42
N ARG A 183 -25.53 7.27 -25.24
CA ARG A 183 -26.50 6.16 -25.34
C ARG A 183 -26.48 5.23 -24.12
N THR A 184 -25.32 5.03 -23.49
CA THR A 184 -25.15 4.09 -22.37
C THR A 184 -25.22 4.76 -20.99
N GLY A 185 -24.66 5.96 -20.87
CA GLY A 185 -24.49 6.72 -19.63
C GLY A 185 -25.30 8.02 -19.56
N GLY A 186 -25.98 8.43 -20.64
CA GLY A 186 -26.78 9.66 -20.68
C GLY A 186 -25.98 10.94 -20.90
N ARG A 187 -26.66 12.09 -20.85
CA ARG A 187 -26.09 13.41 -21.15
C ARG A 187 -25.01 13.84 -20.16
N ASN A 188 -25.21 13.62 -18.85
CA ASN A 188 -24.23 13.95 -17.81
C ASN A 188 -22.86 13.27 -18.07
N ALA A 189 -22.87 11.96 -18.34
CA ALA A 189 -21.66 11.21 -18.67
C ALA A 189 -21.02 11.63 -20.02
N GLN A 190 -21.84 11.98 -21.01
CA GLN A 190 -21.34 12.48 -22.29
C GLN A 190 -20.57 13.80 -22.10
N VAL A 191 -21.19 14.76 -21.41
CA VAL A 191 -20.56 16.07 -21.17
C VAL A 191 -19.30 15.89 -20.33
N MET A 192 -19.32 15.05 -19.28
CA MET A 192 -18.11 14.71 -18.50
C MET A 192 -16.95 14.25 -19.40
N ALA A 193 -17.22 13.39 -20.39
CA ALA A 193 -16.20 12.89 -21.31
C ALA A 193 -15.70 13.98 -22.27
N ILE A 194 -16.57 14.88 -22.74
CA ILE A 194 -16.19 16.04 -23.55
C ILE A 194 -15.32 16.98 -22.73
N THR A 195 -15.72 17.31 -21.49
CA THR A 195 -14.95 18.12 -20.56
C THR A 195 -13.58 17.50 -20.32
N ALA A 196 -13.50 16.18 -20.10
CA ALA A 196 -12.23 15.47 -19.93
C ALA A 196 -11.31 15.60 -21.16
N ALA A 197 -11.87 15.45 -22.36
CA ALA A 197 -11.12 15.55 -23.62
C ALA A 197 -10.55 16.95 -23.86
N TRP A 198 -11.26 18.00 -23.42
CA TRP A 198 -10.85 19.39 -23.62
C TRP A 198 -9.94 19.93 -22.52
N THR A 199 -10.27 19.66 -21.26
CA THR A 199 -9.60 20.27 -20.09
C THR A 199 -8.42 19.45 -19.58
N GLY A 200 -8.34 18.16 -19.94
CA GLY A 200 -7.34 17.23 -19.41
C GLY A 200 -7.46 16.97 -17.90
N LEU A 201 -8.59 17.30 -17.28
CA LEU A 201 -8.86 17.03 -15.87
C LEU A 201 -8.75 15.53 -15.56
N ARG A 202 -8.17 15.20 -14.41
CA ARG A 202 -8.08 13.81 -13.94
C ARG A 202 -9.46 13.32 -13.50
N TRP A 203 -9.64 11.99 -13.49
CA TRP A 203 -10.88 11.35 -13.04
C TRP A 203 -11.41 11.92 -11.71
N GLY A 204 -10.56 12.01 -10.69
CA GLY A 204 -10.97 12.53 -9.38
C GLY A 204 -11.35 14.01 -9.42
N GLU A 205 -10.65 14.81 -10.23
CA GLU A 205 -10.95 16.24 -10.41
C GLU A 205 -12.32 16.43 -11.09
N LEU A 206 -12.64 15.62 -12.11
CA LEU A 206 -13.97 15.63 -12.74
C LEU A 206 -15.06 15.11 -11.81
N ALA A 207 -14.84 13.97 -11.17
CA ALA A 207 -15.82 13.33 -10.31
C ALA A 207 -16.09 14.11 -9.00
N GLY A 208 -15.14 14.96 -8.59
CA GLY A 208 -15.28 15.86 -7.45
C GLY A 208 -15.54 17.31 -7.84
N LEU A 209 -15.76 17.61 -9.12
CA LEU A 209 -15.99 18.99 -9.56
C LEU A 209 -17.29 19.51 -8.97
N ASP A 210 -17.16 20.47 -8.06
CA ASP A 210 -18.30 21.14 -7.43
C ASP A 210 -18.94 22.14 -8.38
N ARG A 211 -20.27 22.22 -8.36
CA ARG A 211 -21.06 23.22 -9.10
C ARG A 211 -20.64 24.65 -8.78
N VAL A 212 -20.31 24.94 -7.52
CA VAL A 212 -19.91 26.32 -7.14
C VAL A 212 -18.59 26.74 -7.79
N ASN A 213 -17.79 25.77 -8.24
CA ASN A 213 -16.52 26.00 -8.94
C ASN A 213 -16.69 26.02 -10.48
N CYS A 214 -17.93 25.99 -10.97
CA CYS A 214 -18.26 26.07 -12.39
C CYS A 214 -18.72 27.49 -12.74
N HIS A 215 -17.76 28.38 -12.99
CA HIS A 215 -18.01 29.79 -13.32
C HIS A 215 -18.36 29.94 -14.81
N THR A 216 -19.49 29.35 -15.24
CA THR A 216 -19.90 29.30 -16.65
C THR A 216 -20.14 30.70 -17.22
N GLY A 217 -20.72 31.62 -16.43
CA GLY A 217 -20.91 33.02 -16.84
C GLY A 217 -19.60 33.80 -17.08
N GLU A 218 -18.51 33.40 -16.43
CA GLU A 218 -17.16 33.96 -16.65
C GLU A 218 -16.29 33.09 -17.56
N GLY A 219 -16.79 31.93 -17.98
CA GLY A 219 -16.12 31.01 -18.90
C GLY A 219 -14.94 30.23 -18.31
N TYR A 220 -14.97 29.79 -17.05
CA TYR A 220 -13.91 28.94 -16.49
C TYR A 220 -14.38 27.92 -15.44
N LEU A 221 -13.53 26.91 -15.18
CA LEU A 221 -13.61 26.01 -14.03
C LEU A 221 -12.50 26.30 -13.04
N LEU A 222 -12.77 26.12 -11.75
CA LEU A 222 -11.77 26.19 -10.69
C LEU A 222 -11.54 24.82 -10.04
N ILE A 223 -10.28 24.39 -9.93
CA ILE A 223 -9.92 23.24 -9.11
C ILE A 223 -9.34 23.75 -7.81
N GLY A 224 -10.09 23.61 -6.71
CA GLY A 224 -9.71 24.11 -5.40
C GLY A 224 -8.63 23.26 -4.70
N PRO A 225 -7.88 23.86 -3.75
CA PRO A 225 -6.81 23.18 -3.03
C PRO A 225 -7.31 22.12 -2.03
N ASP A 226 -8.47 22.31 -1.40
CA ASP A 226 -8.90 21.45 -0.29
C ASP A 226 -9.88 20.34 -0.70
N VAL A 227 -10.78 20.63 -1.63
CA VAL A 227 -11.86 19.72 -2.06
C VAL A 227 -11.94 19.58 -3.59
N GLY A 228 -10.85 19.84 -4.31
CA GLY A 228 -10.79 19.79 -5.78
C GLY A 228 -10.76 18.38 -6.39
N SER A 229 -10.91 17.32 -5.60
CA SER A 229 -10.88 15.95 -6.11
C SER A 229 -11.69 14.96 -5.27
N LEU A 230 -12.43 14.09 -5.95
CA LEU A 230 -13.05 12.91 -5.35
C LEU A 230 -12.04 11.76 -5.30
N HIS A 231 -11.73 11.31 -4.09
CA HIS A 231 -10.83 10.19 -3.83
C HIS A 231 -11.64 8.90 -3.66
N GLU A 232 -11.22 7.82 -4.32
CA GLU A 232 -11.77 6.47 -4.17
C GLU A 232 -10.68 5.52 -3.70
N VAL A 233 -10.73 5.07 -2.44
CA VAL A 233 -9.75 4.16 -1.85
C VAL A 233 -10.45 3.10 -1.01
N ALA A 234 -10.14 1.83 -1.26
CA ALA A 234 -10.70 0.68 -0.53
C ALA A 234 -12.23 0.73 -0.40
N GLY A 235 -12.92 1.16 -1.46
CA GLY A 235 -14.39 1.27 -1.50
C GLY A 235 -14.98 2.54 -0.87
N LYS A 236 -14.19 3.31 -0.13
CA LYS A 236 -14.58 4.59 0.47
C LYS A 236 -14.38 5.74 -0.50
N LEU A 237 -15.27 6.73 -0.41
CA LEU A 237 -15.22 7.96 -1.20
C LEU A 237 -15.14 9.16 -0.25
N TRP A 238 -14.35 10.17 -0.60
CA TRP A 238 -14.34 11.46 0.09
C TRP A 238 -13.79 12.56 -0.84
N LEU A 239 -14.18 13.80 -0.58
CA LEU A 239 -13.57 14.96 -1.22
C LEU A 239 -12.29 15.34 -0.49
N GLY A 240 -11.29 15.75 -1.26
CA GLY A 240 -10.00 16.15 -0.70
C GLY A 240 -9.14 16.89 -1.73
N PRO A 241 -7.90 17.25 -1.33
CA PRO A 241 -6.99 17.97 -2.19
C PRO A 241 -6.68 17.16 -3.44
N PRO A 242 -6.44 17.80 -4.60
CA PRO A 242 -5.98 17.09 -5.78
C PRO A 242 -4.59 16.48 -5.55
N LYS A 243 -4.22 15.53 -6.41
CA LYS A 243 -2.99 14.73 -6.22
C LYS A 243 -1.70 15.56 -6.12
N SER A 244 -1.68 16.74 -6.73
CA SER A 244 -0.51 17.62 -6.78
C SER A 244 -0.95 19.07 -6.66
N GLU A 245 -0.14 19.91 -6.05
CA GLU A 245 -0.37 21.36 -5.95
C GLU A 245 -0.61 22.01 -7.32
N ALA A 246 0.19 21.65 -8.33
CA ALA A 246 0.01 22.13 -9.71
C ALA A 246 -1.36 21.78 -10.36
N ALA A 247 -2.15 20.91 -9.74
CA ALA A 247 -3.50 20.63 -10.21
C ALA A 247 -4.51 21.71 -9.77
N VAL A 248 -4.20 22.47 -8.72
CA VAL A 248 -4.99 23.61 -8.26
C VAL A 248 -4.82 24.73 -9.28
N ARG A 249 -5.86 24.99 -10.07
CA ARG A 249 -5.78 25.92 -11.19
C ARG A 249 -7.15 26.35 -11.68
N ARG A 250 -7.17 27.50 -12.35
CA ARG A 250 -8.26 27.93 -13.23
C ARG A 250 -8.07 27.30 -14.62
N ILE A 251 -9.17 26.89 -15.24
CA ILE A 251 -9.19 26.34 -16.60
C ILE A 251 -10.24 27.11 -17.40
N ASP A 252 -9.78 27.88 -18.39
CA ASP A 252 -10.69 28.62 -19.27
C ASP A 252 -11.44 27.68 -20.21
N LEU A 253 -12.71 28.00 -20.46
CA LEU A 253 -13.65 27.18 -21.20
C LEU A 253 -14.02 27.84 -22.54
N PRO A 254 -14.04 27.08 -23.64
CA PRO A 254 -14.61 27.56 -24.88
C PRO A 254 -16.14 27.69 -24.77
N PRO A 255 -16.79 28.62 -25.51
CA PRO A 255 -18.23 28.88 -25.39
C PRO A 255 -19.14 27.65 -25.58
N PHE A 256 -18.78 26.72 -26.47
CA PHE A 256 -19.56 25.51 -26.66
C PHE A 256 -19.56 24.60 -25.42
N LEU A 257 -18.44 24.57 -24.67
CA LEU A 257 -18.33 23.75 -23.46
C LEU A 257 -19.08 24.41 -22.30
N VAL A 258 -19.07 25.74 -22.23
CA VAL A 258 -19.92 26.50 -21.29
C VAL A 258 -21.39 26.11 -21.45
N GLN A 259 -21.92 26.14 -22.67
CA GLN A 259 -23.30 25.74 -22.97
C GLN A 259 -23.61 24.30 -22.53
N LEU A 260 -22.71 23.35 -22.83
CA LEU A 260 -22.87 21.95 -22.43
C LEU A 260 -22.85 21.77 -20.90
N LEU A 261 -22.02 22.53 -20.18
CA LEU A 261 -21.94 22.47 -18.73
C LEU A 261 -23.20 23.08 -18.09
N GLU A 262 -23.73 24.17 -18.63
CA GLU A 262 -24.98 24.79 -18.16
C GLU A 262 -26.18 23.85 -18.30
N GLU A 263 -26.26 23.08 -19.39
CA GLU A 263 -27.28 22.03 -19.52
C GLU A 263 -27.20 20.99 -18.38
N VAL A 264 -25.98 20.60 -17.97
CA VAL A 264 -25.77 19.65 -16.88
C VAL A 264 -26.10 20.28 -15.53
N ILE A 265 -25.73 21.55 -15.32
CA ILE A 265 -26.05 22.31 -14.11
C ILE A 265 -27.57 22.34 -13.92
N VAL A 266 -28.35 22.70 -14.94
CA VAL A 266 -29.81 22.77 -14.80
C VAL A 266 -30.46 21.37 -14.67
N GLY A 267 -29.78 20.30 -15.08
CA GLY A 267 -30.33 18.94 -15.11
C GLY A 267 -30.49 18.23 -13.75
N HIS A 268 -29.93 18.75 -12.66
CA HIS A 268 -30.07 18.20 -11.30
C HIS A 268 -29.64 19.22 -10.23
N ASP A 269 -29.85 18.92 -8.94
CA ASP A 269 -29.50 19.83 -7.82
C ASP A 269 -28.36 19.32 -6.92
N HIS A 270 -27.74 18.18 -7.26
CA HIS A 270 -26.64 17.61 -6.47
C HIS A 270 -25.36 18.48 -6.52
N ASP A 271 -24.68 18.70 -5.39
CA ASP A 271 -23.50 19.57 -5.24
C ASP A 271 -22.42 19.36 -6.31
N GLN A 272 -22.03 18.10 -6.57
CA GLN A 272 -21.07 17.78 -7.63
C GLN A 272 -21.74 17.85 -9.00
N LEU A 273 -21.04 18.44 -9.99
CA LEU A 273 -21.51 18.63 -11.35
C LEU A 273 -21.77 17.30 -12.09
N PHE A 274 -20.88 16.33 -11.92
CA PHE A 274 -21.01 15.03 -12.58
C PHE A 274 -21.37 13.95 -11.56
N ILE A 275 -22.44 13.20 -11.84
CA ILE A 275 -23.08 12.29 -10.89
C ILE A 275 -23.32 10.91 -11.51
N GLY A 276 -23.46 9.91 -10.65
CA GLY A 276 -23.93 8.59 -11.00
C GLY A 276 -25.41 8.57 -11.38
N ARG A 277 -25.89 7.40 -11.84
CA ARG A 277 -27.25 7.27 -12.41
C ARG A 277 -28.36 7.46 -11.40
N ALA A 278 -28.08 7.27 -10.11
CA ALA A 278 -29.03 7.41 -9.01
C ALA A 278 -28.77 8.68 -8.18
N GLY A 279 -28.03 9.67 -8.71
CA GLY A 279 -27.71 10.90 -8.00
C GLY A 279 -26.61 10.73 -6.94
N GLU A 280 -25.79 9.69 -7.07
CA GLU A 280 -24.68 9.40 -6.16
C GLU A 280 -23.34 9.89 -6.70
N TRP A 281 -22.32 9.92 -5.83
CA TRP A 281 -20.94 10.15 -6.26
C TRP A 281 -20.45 9.10 -7.26
N LEU A 282 -19.71 9.57 -8.27
CA LEU A 282 -19.17 8.71 -9.31
C LEU A 282 -18.12 7.74 -8.78
N ARG A 283 -18.36 6.44 -8.99
CA ARG A 283 -17.35 5.38 -8.79
C ARG A 283 -16.64 5.06 -10.09
N ARG A 284 -15.31 5.09 -10.07
CA ARG A 284 -14.46 4.85 -11.25
C ARG A 284 -14.71 3.48 -11.84
N SER A 285 -14.80 2.46 -10.98
CA SER A 285 -15.04 1.07 -11.37
C SER A 285 -16.38 0.90 -12.10
N ASN A 286 -17.43 1.53 -11.60
CA ASN A 286 -18.75 1.51 -12.23
C ASN A 286 -18.76 2.24 -13.56
N PHE A 287 -18.23 3.47 -13.62
CA PHE A 287 -18.16 4.24 -14.86
C PHE A 287 -17.33 3.52 -15.93
N ALA A 288 -16.15 3.02 -15.55
CA ALA A 288 -15.27 2.31 -16.45
C ALA A 288 -15.94 1.07 -17.06
N ARG A 289 -16.56 0.24 -16.23
CA ARG A 289 -17.18 -1.02 -16.65
C ARG A 289 -18.49 -0.85 -17.40
N ARG A 290 -19.33 0.12 -17.01
CA ARG A 290 -20.71 0.25 -17.52
C ARG A 290 -20.84 1.24 -18.67
N ILE A 291 -19.95 2.23 -18.75
CA ILE A 291 -20.08 3.36 -19.68
C ILE A 291 -18.84 3.44 -20.58
N TRP A 292 -17.66 3.62 -20.00
CA TRP A 292 -16.43 3.92 -20.75
C TRP A 292 -15.98 2.75 -21.63
N ARG A 293 -15.81 1.55 -21.07
CA ARG A 293 -15.33 0.38 -21.82
C ARG A 293 -16.30 -0.02 -22.94
N PRO A 294 -17.61 -0.20 -22.71
CA PRO A 294 -18.55 -0.47 -23.79
C PRO A 294 -18.50 0.57 -24.91
N ALA A 295 -18.40 1.86 -24.58
CA ALA A 295 -18.31 2.92 -25.58
C ALA A 295 -17.01 2.87 -26.41
N CYS A 296 -15.86 2.62 -25.77
CA CYS A 296 -14.57 2.47 -26.46
C CYS A 296 -14.51 1.21 -27.32
N ASP A 297 -15.02 0.10 -26.81
CA ASP A 297 -14.95 -1.21 -27.46
C ASP A 297 -15.99 -1.33 -28.60
N GLY A 298 -16.94 -0.38 -28.67
CA GLY A 298 -17.97 -0.33 -29.71
C GLY A 298 -19.07 -1.35 -29.52
N GLU A 299 -19.17 -1.94 -28.32
CA GLU A 299 -20.26 -2.84 -27.99
C GLU A 299 -21.59 -2.07 -27.92
N PRO A 300 -22.67 -2.58 -28.52
CA PRO A 300 -23.99 -2.02 -28.31
C PRO A 300 -24.33 -2.08 -26.83
N SER A 301 -24.94 -1.02 -26.32
CA SER A 301 -25.38 -0.91 -24.91
C SER A 301 -26.01 -2.22 -24.46
N PRO A 302 -25.58 -2.82 -23.32
CA PRO A 302 -26.29 -3.96 -22.77
C PRO A 302 -27.70 -3.50 -22.41
N ASP A 303 -28.66 -3.91 -23.22
CA ASP A 303 -30.08 -3.74 -22.96
C ASP A 303 -30.38 -4.26 -21.55
N PRO A 304 -30.87 -3.42 -20.61
CA PRO A 304 -31.21 -3.85 -19.27
C PRO A 304 -32.30 -4.95 -19.27
N ALA A 305 -33.10 -5.08 -20.34
CA ALA A 305 -34.11 -6.12 -20.49
C ALA A 305 -33.55 -7.51 -20.86
N ARG A 306 -32.29 -7.61 -21.30
CA ARG A 306 -31.66 -8.88 -21.70
C ARG A 306 -30.89 -9.60 -20.58
N ARG A 307 -30.85 -9.05 -19.36
CA ARG A 307 -30.18 -9.65 -18.19
C ARG A 307 -30.94 -10.80 -17.51
N GLY A 308 -31.86 -11.45 -18.22
CA GLY A 308 -32.54 -12.67 -17.75
C GLY A 308 -31.93 -13.98 -18.26
N LEU A 309 -31.00 -13.95 -19.22
CA LEU A 309 -30.46 -15.16 -19.86
C LEU A 309 -28.93 -15.14 -19.82
N THR A 310 -28.36 -15.27 -18.62
CA THR A 310 -26.94 -15.63 -18.50
C THR A 310 -26.85 -17.15 -18.45
N ARG A 311 -26.01 -17.71 -19.34
CA ARG A 311 -25.62 -19.13 -19.42
C ARG A 311 -25.42 -19.73 -18.03
N ALA A 312 -26.01 -20.90 -17.81
CA ALA A 312 -25.81 -21.71 -16.62
C ALA A 312 -24.31 -21.89 -16.32
N PRO A 313 -23.90 -21.91 -15.03
CA PRO A 313 -22.53 -22.22 -14.67
C PRO A 313 -22.14 -23.63 -15.17
N PRO A 314 -20.88 -23.86 -15.57
CA PRO A 314 -20.44 -25.21 -15.93
C PRO A 314 -20.59 -26.16 -14.73
N PRO A 315 -20.92 -27.44 -14.97
CA PRO A 315 -21.14 -28.40 -13.89
C PRO A 315 -19.87 -28.57 -13.03
N PRO A 316 -20.04 -28.84 -11.71
CA PRO A 316 -18.91 -29.04 -10.82
C PRO A 316 -18.07 -30.23 -11.27
N GLN A 317 -16.76 -30.03 -11.37
CA GLN A 317 -15.81 -31.11 -11.66
C GLN A 317 -15.63 -31.97 -10.41
N ASP A 318 -15.87 -33.26 -10.55
CA ASP A 318 -15.70 -34.28 -9.51
C ASP A 318 -14.29 -34.23 -8.91
N ARG A 319 -14.22 -34.09 -7.57
CA ARG A 319 -13.01 -34.42 -6.81
C ARG A 319 -13.13 -35.86 -6.30
N PRO A 320 -12.09 -36.70 -6.43
CA PRO A 320 -12.18 -38.06 -5.96
C PRO A 320 -12.14 -38.15 -4.42
N GLY A 321 -13.17 -38.82 -3.89
CA GLY A 321 -13.25 -39.62 -2.67
C GLY A 321 -12.38 -39.26 -1.47
N ARG A 322 -13.01 -38.72 -0.42
CA ARG A 322 -12.55 -38.95 0.96
C ARG A 322 -13.51 -39.91 1.67
N VAL A 323 -12.95 -41.05 2.02
CA VAL A 323 -13.53 -42.20 2.71
C VAL A 323 -14.24 -41.78 4.00
N GLY A 324 -15.44 -42.32 4.20
CA GLY A 324 -16.35 -41.95 5.28
C GLY A 324 -16.03 -42.53 6.65
N ARG A 325 -16.77 -42.04 7.64
CA ARG A 325 -17.15 -42.75 8.88
C ARG A 325 -18.56 -42.31 9.33
N PRO A 326 -19.32 -43.18 10.02
CA PRO A 326 -20.78 -43.17 9.99
C PRO A 326 -21.43 -42.23 11.01
N ARG A 327 -22.68 -41.83 10.68
CA ARG A 327 -23.63 -41.14 11.55
C ARG A 327 -24.11 -42.05 12.68
N SER A 328 -24.19 -41.50 13.90
CA SER A 328 -25.16 -41.93 14.90
C SER A 328 -26.43 -41.07 14.79
N THR A 329 -27.55 -41.76 14.84
CA THR A 329 -28.93 -41.28 14.86
C THR A 329 -29.36 -40.90 16.28
N GLN A 330 -30.13 -39.82 16.42
CA GLN A 330 -31.33 -39.66 17.27
C GLN A 330 -31.80 -38.20 17.13
N THR A 331 -32.94 -37.86 16.50
CA THR A 331 -34.37 -38.10 16.80
C THR A 331 -34.93 -37.19 17.89
N GLY A 332 -35.93 -36.37 17.51
CA GLY A 332 -36.96 -35.75 18.35
C GLY A 332 -36.57 -34.41 18.99
N ALA A 333 -37.43 -33.41 19.11
CA ALA A 333 -38.84 -33.26 18.77
C ALA A 333 -39.24 -31.77 18.91
N ASP A 334 -40.36 -31.41 18.28
CA ASP A 334 -41.34 -30.40 18.68
C ASP A 334 -41.01 -28.88 18.63
N GLY A 335 -41.74 -28.17 17.75
CA GLY A 335 -42.08 -26.74 17.89
C GLY A 335 -43.27 -26.53 18.85
N PRO A 336 -44.03 -25.41 18.85
CA PRO A 336 -44.18 -24.37 17.82
C PRO A 336 -44.28 -22.92 18.42
N PRO A 337 -45.13 -21.96 17.96
CA PRO A 337 -44.72 -20.82 17.11
C PRO A 337 -45.19 -19.42 17.64
N ASP A 338 -45.24 -18.42 16.74
CA ASP A 338 -45.86 -17.07 16.84
C ASP A 338 -44.94 -15.98 17.47
N GLU A 339 -44.85 -14.72 17.02
CA GLU A 339 -45.87 -13.81 16.46
C GLU A 339 -45.32 -12.80 15.42
N ARG A 340 -46.28 -12.07 14.83
CA ARG A 340 -46.21 -11.16 13.68
C ARG A 340 -45.81 -9.71 14.03
N HIS A 341 -45.42 -9.00 12.97
CA HIS A 341 -45.30 -7.55 12.68
C HIS A 341 -46.25 -6.56 13.41
N PRO A 342 -46.09 -5.20 13.37
CA PRO A 342 -45.53 -4.38 12.27
C PRO A 342 -44.73 -3.10 12.68
N GLY A 343 -44.26 -2.35 11.66
CA GLY A 343 -43.34 -1.23 11.79
C GLY A 343 -43.93 0.16 12.04
N ARG A 344 -43.07 1.19 11.91
CA ARG A 344 -43.45 2.58 11.58
C ARG A 344 -42.23 3.38 11.11
N LEU A 345 -42.32 3.87 9.88
CA LEU A 345 -41.62 5.04 9.35
C LEU A 345 -42.36 6.31 9.80
N GLN A 346 -41.64 7.44 9.99
CA GLN A 346 -41.99 8.85 9.66
C GLN A 346 -41.11 9.84 10.49
N PRO A 347 -40.93 11.12 10.08
CA PRO A 347 -39.60 11.71 9.85
C PRO A 347 -39.40 13.11 10.47
N CYS A 348 -38.24 13.72 10.13
CA CYS A 348 -37.87 15.16 10.09
C CYS A 348 -38.04 16.07 11.32
N HIS A 349 -36.95 16.73 11.77
CA HIS A 349 -36.67 18.16 11.55
C HIS A 349 -35.38 18.65 12.26
N ARG A 350 -34.69 19.59 11.60
CA ARG A 350 -33.51 20.37 12.03
C ARG A 350 -33.75 21.17 13.32
N ARG A 351 -32.68 21.44 14.08
CA ARG A 351 -32.12 22.80 14.36
C ARG A 351 -30.83 22.73 15.19
N HIS A 352 -29.87 23.57 14.81
CA HIS A 352 -28.64 23.89 15.54
C HIS A 352 -28.92 24.84 16.72
N ALA A 353 -28.19 24.66 17.83
CA ALA A 353 -27.83 25.71 18.79
C ALA A 353 -26.54 25.30 19.58
N PRO A 354 -25.72 26.26 20.08
CA PRO A 354 -24.28 26.11 20.35
C PRO A 354 -23.95 25.77 21.84
N PRO A 355 -22.67 25.61 22.25
CA PRO A 355 -22.27 24.77 23.38
C PRO A 355 -22.37 25.49 24.72
N SER A 356 -22.71 24.73 25.77
CA SER A 356 -22.63 25.18 27.17
C SER A 356 -21.50 24.44 27.90
N ASP A 357 -20.82 25.22 28.74
CA ASP A 357 -19.62 24.93 29.48
C ASP A 357 -19.71 23.65 30.33
N ARG A 358 -18.66 22.81 30.25
CA ARG A 358 -18.39 21.75 31.23
C ARG A 358 -17.13 22.12 32.02
N PRO A 359 -17.17 22.10 33.37
CA PRO A 359 -15.99 22.36 34.19
C PRO A 359 -15.00 21.18 34.17
N ALA A 360 -13.73 21.53 34.40
CA ALA A 360 -12.55 20.67 34.34
C ALA A 360 -12.58 19.48 35.32
N PRO A 361 -11.95 18.34 34.99
CA PRO A 361 -11.82 17.21 35.90
C PRO A 361 -10.70 17.42 36.94
N THR A 362 -11.00 17.09 38.19
CA THR A 362 -10.06 17.01 39.32
C THR A 362 -9.08 15.83 39.13
N PRO A 363 -7.79 15.95 39.51
CA PRO A 363 -6.79 14.90 39.27
C PRO A 363 -6.95 13.72 40.23
N LEU A 364 -6.84 12.49 39.71
CA LEU A 364 -6.73 11.26 40.49
C LEU A 364 -5.25 11.00 40.87
N ASP A 365 -5.09 10.54 42.10
CA ASP A 365 -3.85 10.18 42.80
C ASP A 365 -2.86 9.33 41.99
N GLN A 366 -1.57 9.65 42.16
CA GLN A 366 -0.46 8.81 41.74
C GLN A 366 -0.14 7.77 42.83
N PRO A 367 0.09 6.48 42.48
CA PRO A 367 0.64 5.53 43.44
C PRO A 367 2.17 5.65 43.55
N GLU A 368 2.67 5.67 44.79
CA GLU A 368 4.09 5.65 45.15
C GLU A 368 4.84 4.38 44.68
N PRO A 369 6.16 4.46 44.44
CA PRO A 369 6.98 3.33 44.02
C PRO A 369 7.47 2.47 45.20
N PRO A 370 7.55 1.13 45.09
CA PRO A 370 8.19 0.31 46.12
C PRO A 370 9.73 0.35 46.04
N ASN A 371 10.33 0.61 47.21
CA ASN A 371 11.76 0.60 47.52
C ASN A 371 12.34 -0.85 47.48
N PRO A 372 13.60 -1.09 47.04
CA PRO A 372 14.15 -2.42 46.85
C PRO A 372 15.00 -2.88 48.05
N ARG A 373 15.05 -4.19 48.33
CA ARG A 373 16.22 -4.95 48.83
C ARG A 373 15.84 -6.39 49.25
N GLY A 374 16.63 -7.37 48.77
CA GLY A 374 16.70 -8.74 49.33
C GLY A 374 17.31 -9.77 48.36
N PRO A 375 18.50 -10.36 48.64
CA PRO A 375 19.23 -11.28 47.74
C PRO A 375 18.80 -12.77 47.90
N PRO A 376 19.33 -13.71 47.08
CA PRO A 376 18.57 -14.87 46.61
C PRO A 376 18.76 -16.15 47.45
N VAL A 377 17.73 -17.00 47.41
CA VAL A 377 17.78 -18.39 47.87
C VAL A 377 18.05 -19.32 46.68
N THR A 378 19.06 -20.17 46.84
CA THR A 378 19.43 -21.25 45.92
C THR A 378 18.66 -22.52 46.28
N SER A 379 18.19 -23.26 45.27
CA SER A 379 18.32 -24.73 45.13
C SER A 379 17.34 -25.30 44.10
N GLY A 380 17.79 -26.30 43.34
CA GLY A 380 16.94 -27.12 42.47
C GLY A 380 17.60 -27.53 41.16
N TRP A 381 18.38 -28.61 41.18
CA TRP A 381 19.10 -29.17 40.04
C TRP A 381 18.17 -29.92 39.07
N GLY A 382 18.25 -29.57 37.79
CA GLY A 382 17.75 -30.34 36.64
C GLY A 382 18.66 -30.08 35.44
N SER A 383 19.13 -31.14 34.78
CA SER A 383 20.37 -31.18 34.01
C SER A 383 20.41 -30.36 32.71
N GLY A 384 21.29 -29.35 32.68
CA GLY A 384 21.84 -28.73 31.49
C GLY A 384 22.57 -27.43 31.86
N ARG A 385 23.89 -27.47 32.11
CA ARG A 385 24.65 -26.24 32.44
C ARG A 385 24.80 -25.38 31.19
N GLU A 386 24.01 -24.32 31.07
CA GLU A 386 24.19 -23.22 30.13
C GLU A 386 25.20 -22.23 30.74
N GLN A 387 26.31 -21.98 30.05
CA GLN A 387 27.34 -21.02 30.50
C GLN A 387 27.33 -19.82 29.57
N VAL A 388 27.18 -18.63 30.13
CA VAL A 388 27.11 -17.40 29.36
C VAL A 388 28.40 -16.62 29.54
N LEU A 389 29.08 -16.32 28.44
CA LEU A 389 30.34 -15.58 28.46
C LEU A 389 30.07 -14.09 28.16
N PRO A 390 30.51 -13.16 29.04
CA PRO A 390 30.38 -11.74 28.79
C PRO A 390 31.36 -11.27 27.72
N VAL A 391 30.94 -10.30 26.92
CA VAL A 391 31.81 -9.46 26.10
C VAL A 391 31.89 -8.09 26.79
N ASP A 392 33.09 -7.67 27.16
CA ASP A 392 33.33 -6.40 27.85
C ASP A 392 33.74 -5.29 26.85
N HIS A 393 32.97 -4.17 26.88
CA HIS A 393 33.22 -2.83 26.28
C HIS A 393 33.11 -2.64 24.74
N TYR A 394 32.83 -1.48 24.11
CA TYR A 394 32.39 -0.09 24.42
C TYR A 394 31.58 0.37 23.16
N LEU A 395 30.25 0.51 23.22
CA LEU A 395 29.47 1.18 22.16
C LEU A 395 28.94 2.51 22.70
N ARG A 396 29.83 3.49 22.86
CA ARG A 396 29.45 4.87 23.11
C ARG A 396 30.34 5.79 22.28
N SER A 397 29.94 6.03 21.05
CA SER A 397 30.40 7.17 20.27
C SER A 397 29.21 8.01 19.85
N GLY A 398 28.71 8.80 20.80
CA GLY A 398 28.02 10.03 20.45
C GLY A 398 29.03 10.98 19.81
N SER A 399 28.79 11.39 18.57
CA SER A 399 29.55 12.48 17.96
C SER A 399 29.23 13.79 18.68
N PRO A 400 30.23 14.56 19.14
CA PRO A 400 29.98 15.93 19.57
C PRO A 400 29.80 16.80 18.31
N ARG A 401 28.60 17.35 18.11
CA ARG A 401 28.47 18.59 17.34
C ARG A 401 29.16 19.69 18.13
N ARG A 402 30.08 20.42 17.50
CA ARG A 402 30.47 21.76 17.96
C ARG A 402 30.37 22.78 16.83
N PRO A 403 30.14 24.06 17.18
CA PRO A 403 29.64 25.10 16.28
C PRO A 403 30.73 26.09 15.83
N GLY A 404 30.40 26.90 14.81
CA GLY A 404 31.12 28.10 14.36
C GLY A 404 31.62 27.96 12.91
N GLU A 405 30.96 28.50 11.89
CA GLU A 405 30.88 29.90 11.41
C GLU A 405 32.08 30.41 10.58
N HIS A 406 31.71 30.85 9.36
CA HIS A 406 32.30 31.83 8.44
C HIS A 406 33.50 31.49 7.53
N GLY A 407 33.26 31.69 6.22
CA GLY A 407 34.28 31.97 5.21
C GLY A 407 33.93 31.47 3.80
N ALA A 408 33.26 32.29 2.98
CA ALA A 408 33.25 32.13 1.52
C ALA A 408 34.68 32.28 0.96
N PRO A 409 35.01 31.65 -0.19
CA PRO A 409 34.99 32.44 -1.42
C PRO A 409 34.62 31.68 -2.72
N ASP A 410 34.01 32.45 -3.62
CA ASP A 410 34.17 32.51 -5.08
C ASP A 410 34.32 31.25 -5.94
N SER A 411 33.26 31.03 -6.75
CA SER A 411 33.28 31.02 -8.22
C SER A 411 34.41 30.24 -8.93
N VAL A 412 34.10 29.01 -9.36
CA VAL A 412 34.88 28.27 -10.38
C VAL A 412 33.99 28.00 -11.61
N PRO A 413 34.43 28.29 -12.85
CA PRO A 413 33.63 28.09 -14.06
C PRO A 413 33.58 26.62 -14.51
N ASN A 414 32.45 26.28 -15.12
CA ASN A 414 32.07 24.94 -15.59
C ASN A 414 32.87 24.56 -16.87
N CYS A 415 33.69 23.51 -16.79
CA CYS A 415 34.41 22.94 -17.94
C CYS A 415 33.48 22.09 -18.82
N THR A 416 33.08 22.64 -19.96
CA THR A 416 32.40 21.94 -21.06
C THR A 416 33.33 20.95 -21.77
N LYS A 417 32.91 19.68 -21.88
CA LYS A 417 33.60 18.63 -22.68
C LYS A 417 33.51 18.92 -24.19
N PRO A 418 34.58 18.71 -24.98
CA PRO A 418 34.54 18.92 -26.43
C PRO A 418 33.81 17.78 -27.17
N LYS A 419 32.89 18.16 -28.09
CA LYS A 419 32.22 17.26 -29.05
C LYS A 419 33.19 16.86 -30.17
N LYS A 420 33.27 15.57 -30.48
CA LYS A 420 33.95 15.03 -31.68
C LYS A 420 33.18 15.43 -32.96
N PRO A 421 33.87 15.80 -34.06
CA PRO A 421 33.23 16.08 -35.34
C PRO A 421 32.80 14.79 -36.07
N LYS A 422 31.70 14.89 -36.82
CA LYS A 422 31.07 13.84 -37.62
C LYS A 422 31.63 13.90 -39.06
N PRO A 423 31.97 12.77 -39.72
CA PRO A 423 32.50 12.79 -41.08
C PRO A 423 31.40 13.12 -42.13
N PRO A 424 31.79 13.69 -43.29
CA PRO A 424 30.86 14.08 -44.36
C PRO A 424 30.24 12.87 -45.09
N PRO A 425 29.11 13.06 -45.78
CA PRO A 425 28.41 11.97 -46.47
C PRO A 425 29.19 11.50 -47.71
N VAL A 426 29.25 10.17 -47.87
CA VAL A 426 29.64 9.52 -49.13
C VAL A 426 28.48 9.67 -50.12
N GLY A 427 28.82 10.08 -51.34
CA GLY A 427 27.87 10.33 -52.44
C GLY A 427 27.26 9.08 -53.06
#